data_AF-A0A7M1NVJ9-F1
#
_entry.id   AF-A0A7M1NVJ9-F1
#
_cell.length_a   1.000
_cell.length_b   1.000
_cell.length_c   1.000
_cell.angle_alpha   90.00
_cell.angle_beta   90.00
_cell.angle_gamma   90.00
#
_symmetry.space_group_name_H-M   'P 1'
#
loop_
_entity.id
_entity.type
_entity.pdbx_description
1 polymer ?
#
loop_
_entity_poly.entity_id
_entity_poly.type
_entity_poly.pdbx_seq_one_letter_code
_entity_poly.pdbx_strand_id
1 'polypeptide(L)'
;MTNLDYYLDKIKKGFPDRDSLMSINPLVDIEDIEPLFEKKLTYKEYIDLNRILRQKYIVEDPSSVLKDLDFSKVVLPSDTRSVYLMGSKSDILDFSKFEQLEKVFVVGARKVKSIILPKNDCVKALGISSMTNLEKIENIFIHKSMRYLHFDSNLKLSDFYFIRDLNRLIYLSFTANKKLPELDFINQDSEIRFLDFVDTNIFKYPSTIEYLKKLKNLRFLTTGTTNEKQRELLRTELKGVCIRDD
;
A
#
# COMPACT_ATOMS: atom_id res chain seq x y z
N MET A 1 -12.00 -20.68 18.72
CA MET A 1 -12.25 -19.45 17.93
C MET A 1 -11.36 -19.55 16.70
N THR A 2 -11.90 -19.42 15.50
CA THR A 2 -11.07 -19.45 14.27
C THR A 2 -10.31 -18.12 14.13
N ASN A 3 -9.23 -18.09 13.33
CA ASN A 3 -8.52 -16.84 13.02
C ASN A 3 -9.48 -15.80 12.40
N LEU A 4 -10.40 -16.26 11.55
CA LEU A 4 -11.45 -15.42 10.95
C LEU A 4 -12.33 -14.75 12.02
N ASP A 5 -12.85 -15.54 12.99
CA ASP A 5 -13.70 -15.02 14.06
C ASP A 5 -12.94 -14.03 14.94
N TYR A 6 -11.65 -14.31 15.20
CA TYR A 6 -10.78 -13.43 15.96
C TYR A 6 -10.66 -12.06 15.30
N TYR A 7 -10.26 -12.01 14.02
CA TYR A 7 -10.08 -10.73 13.32
C TYR A 7 -11.40 -10.00 13.10
N LEU A 8 -12.51 -10.72 12.86
CA LEU A 8 -13.84 -10.13 12.78
C LEU A 8 -14.25 -9.45 14.09
N ASP A 9 -14.00 -10.09 15.24
CA ASP A 9 -14.24 -9.49 16.55
C ASP A 9 -13.40 -8.21 16.75
N LYS A 10 -12.12 -8.24 16.34
CA LYS A 10 -11.23 -7.08 16.46
C LYS A 10 -11.70 -5.90 15.62
N ILE A 11 -12.05 -6.10 14.34
CA ILE A 11 -12.51 -4.99 13.49
C ILE A 11 -13.87 -4.43 13.94
N LYS A 12 -14.74 -5.26 14.53
CA LYS A 12 -16.03 -4.83 15.09
C LYS A 12 -15.88 -3.97 16.33
N LYS A 13 -14.97 -4.34 17.23
CA LYS A 13 -14.62 -3.54 18.42
C LYS A 13 -13.87 -2.27 18.03
N GLY A 14 -13.08 -2.35 16.96
CA GLY A 14 -12.23 -1.28 16.46
C GLY A 14 -11.01 -1.03 17.34
N PHE A 15 -10.14 -0.13 16.87
CA PHE A 15 -8.89 0.23 17.54
C PHE A 15 -8.92 1.71 17.97
N PRO A 16 -9.09 2.03 19.27
CA PRO A 16 -9.13 3.41 19.74
C PRO A 16 -7.78 4.14 19.56
N ASP A 17 -6.67 3.41 19.64
CA ASP A 17 -5.31 3.94 19.58
C ASP A 17 -4.34 2.94 18.94
N ARG A 18 -3.07 3.35 18.78
CA ARG A 18 -2.02 2.49 18.24
C ARG A 18 -1.75 1.28 19.12
N ASP A 19 -1.72 1.43 20.44
CA ASP A 19 -1.33 0.36 21.35
C ASP A 19 -2.35 -0.77 21.36
N SER A 20 -3.64 -0.44 21.25
CA SER A 20 -4.71 -1.42 21.06
C SER A 20 -4.54 -2.24 19.77
N LEU A 21 -4.15 -1.62 18.66
CA LEU A 21 -3.81 -2.33 17.42
C LEU A 21 -2.57 -3.21 17.64
N MET A 22 -1.51 -2.69 18.25
CA MET A 22 -0.27 -3.44 18.49
C MET A 22 -0.43 -4.61 19.45
N SER A 23 -1.45 -4.60 20.30
CA SER A 23 -1.73 -5.66 21.27
C SER A 23 -2.39 -6.92 20.69
N ILE A 24 -2.92 -6.87 19.46
CA ILE A 24 -3.55 -8.04 18.83
C ILE A 24 -2.50 -9.01 18.27
N ASN A 25 -2.91 -10.26 18.05
CA ASN A 25 -2.09 -11.25 17.38
C ASN A 25 -1.76 -10.76 15.96
N PRO A 26 -0.47 -10.62 15.62
CA PRO A 26 -0.07 -10.12 14.31
C PRO A 26 -0.56 -11.08 13.22
N LEU A 27 -1.05 -10.51 12.13
CA LEU A 27 -1.53 -11.28 10.98
C LEU A 27 -0.36 -11.99 10.27
N VAL A 28 -0.28 -13.31 10.42
CA VAL A 28 0.77 -14.14 9.83
C VAL A 28 0.48 -14.47 8.38
N ASP A 29 -0.73 -14.93 8.07
CA ASP A 29 -1.16 -15.31 6.73
C ASP A 29 -2.33 -14.44 6.28
N ILE A 30 -2.38 -14.11 5.00
CA ILE A 30 -3.42 -13.19 4.51
C ILE A 30 -4.77 -13.89 4.36
N GLU A 31 -4.71 -15.20 4.14
CA GLU A 31 -5.81 -16.13 4.01
C GLU A 31 -6.68 -16.16 5.28
N ASP A 32 -6.13 -15.80 6.45
CA ASP A 32 -6.86 -15.68 7.71
C ASP A 32 -7.92 -14.56 7.70
N ILE A 33 -7.72 -13.52 6.88
CA ILE A 33 -8.64 -12.39 6.75
C ILE A 33 -9.28 -12.29 5.37
N GLU A 34 -8.85 -13.10 4.40
CA GLU A 34 -9.38 -13.07 3.04
C GLU A 34 -10.92 -13.22 3.00
N PRO A 35 -11.56 -14.12 3.77
CA PRO A 35 -13.02 -14.23 3.80
C PRO A 35 -13.74 -12.99 4.38
N LEU A 36 -13.03 -12.08 5.07
CA LEU A 36 -13.62 -10.83 5.57
C LEU A 36 -13.90 -9.85 4.43
N PHE A 37 -13.18 -9.93 3.32
CA PHE A 37 -13.42 -9.06 2.15
C PHE A 37 -14.75 -9.35 1.45
N GLU A 38 -15.31 -10.54 1.63
CA GLU A 38 -16.61 -10.92 1.08
C GLU A 38 -17.76 -10.65 2.05
N LYS A 39 -17.47 -10.17 3.27
CA LYS A 39 -18.50 -9.77 4.23
C LYS A 39 -18.96 -8.35 3.96
N LYS A 40 -20.23 -8.09 4.25
CA LYS A 40 -20.77 -6.72 4.30
C LYS A 40 -20.24 -6.02 5.55
N LEU A 41 -19.12 -5.32 5.40
CA LEU A 41 -18.53 -4.49 6.44
C LEU A 41 -18.98 -3.03 6.28
N THR A 42 -19.08 -2.35 7.41
CA THR A 42 -19.22 -0.89 7.48
C THR A 42 -17.92 -0.22 7.07
N TYR A 43 -18.00 1.07 6.75
CA TYR A 43 -16.83 1.90 6.48
C TYR A 43 -15.77 1.80 7.59
N LYS A 44 -16.20 1.92 8.85
CA LYS A 44 -15.29 1.84 10.01
C LYS A 44 -14.60 0.47 10.10
N GLU A 45 -15.32 -0.61 9.88
CA GLU A 45 -14.76 -1.96 9.90
C GLU A 45 -13.74 -2.19 8.77
N TYR A 46 -13.97 -1.61 7.58
CA TYR A 46 -12.96 -1.62 6.50
C TYR A 46 -11.70 -0.82 6.87
N ILE A 47 -11.85 0.33 7.54
CA ILE A 47 -10.71 1.09 8.06
C ILE A 47 -9.93 0.26 9.08
N ASP A 48 -10.62 -0.40 10.01
CA ASP A 48 -10.00 -1.25 11.02
C ASP A 48 -9.37 -2.52 10.40
N LEU A 49 -9.93 -3.08 9.31
CA LEU A 49 -9.31 -4.15 8.53
C LEU A 49 -8.03 -3.67 7.81
N ASN A 50 -8.04 -2.47 7.22
CA ASN A 50 -6.84 -1.87 6.64
C ASN A 50 -5.77 -1.61 7.71
N ARG A 51 -6.16 -1.23 8.94
CA ARG A 51 -5.20 -1.08 10.06
C ARG A 51 -4.48 -2.40 10.38
N ILE A 52 -5.17 -3.54 10.33
CA ILE A 52 -4.55 -4.88 10.47
C ILE A 52 -3.58 -5.16 9.30
N LEU A 53 -3.95 -4.82 8.06
CA LEU A 53 -3.04 -4.95 6.91
C LEU A 53 -1.78 -4.09 7.07
N ARG A 54 -1.95 -2.84 7.50
CA ARG A 54 -0.81 -1.95 7.81
C ARG A 54 0.05 -2.56 8.91
N GLN A 55 -0.56 -3.11 9.96
CA GLN A 55 0.14 -3.83 11.03
C GLN A 55 1.05 -4.94 10.49
N LYS A 56 0.52 -5.74 9.57
CA LYS A 56 1.27 -6.81 8.92
C LYS A 56 2.45 -6.29 8.10
N TYR A 57 2.22 -5.27 7.28
CA TYR A 57 3.12 -4.97 6.16
C TYR A 57 4.06 -3.80 6.38
N ILE A 58 3.63 -2.74 7.08
CA ILE A 58 4.39 -1.48 7.16
C ILE A 58 4.41 -0.88 8.57
N VAL A 59 3.82 -1.54 9.57
CA VAL A 59 3.78 -0.95 10.91
C VAL A 59 5.15 -0.83 11.53
N GLU A 60 5.27 0.33 12.14
CA GLU A 60 6.46 1.01 12.58
C GLU A 60 6.81 0.52 13.98
N ASP A 61 7.89 -0.25 14.11
CA ASP A 61 8.60 -0.35 15.38
C ASP A 61 9.57 0.84 15.44
N PRO A 62 9.28 1.88 16.27
CA PRO A 62 10.09 3.09 16.35
C PRO A 62 11.54 2.81 16.79
N SER A 63 11.78 1.68 17.46
CA SER A 63 13.11 1.30 17.93
C SER A 63 14.02 0.78 16.81
N SER A 64 13.43 0.28 15.71
CA SER A 64 14.14 -0.28 14.55
C SER A 64 14.43 0.74 13.44
N VAL A 65 14.06 2.01 13.65
CA VAL A 65 14.11 3.05 12.61
C VAL A 65 15.53 3.52 12.37
N LEU A 66 15.94 3.46 11.11
CA LEU A 66 17.16 4.06 10.61
C LEU A 66 16.91 5.54 10.28
N LYS A 67 17.64 6.48 10.89
CA LYS A 67 17.38 7.93 10.76
C LYS A 67 18.53 8.68 10.09
N ASP A 68 18.22 9.49 9.07
CA ASP A 68 19.08 10.51 8.45
C ASP A 68 20.52 10.08 8.10
N LEU A 69 20.67 8.82 7.70
CA LEU A 69 21.95 8.19 7.45
C LEU A 69 22.32 8.16 5.96
N ASP A 70 23.59 7.88 5.69
CA ASP A 70 24.09 7.51 4.36
C ASP A 70 23.95 5.99 4.23
N PHE A 71 22.91 5.54 3.50
CA PHE A 71 22.53 4.14 3.39
C PHE A 71 23.65 3.26 2.83
N SER A 72 24.52 3.83 1.98
CA SER A 72 25.70 3.15 1.43
C SER A 72 26.69 2.67 2.50
N LYS A 73 26.65 3.29 3.69
CA LYS A 73 27.54 2.96 4.84
C LYS A 73 26.86 2.11 5.89
N VAL A 74 25.58 1.80 5.72
CA VAL A 74 24.84 1.01 6.71
C VAL A 74 25.18 -0.47 6.53
N VAL A 75 25.60 -1.07 7.62
CA VAL A 75 25.79 -2.52 7.73
C VAL A 75 24.55 -3.08 8.41
N LEU A 76 23.70 -3.73 7.63
CA LEU A 76 22.59 -4.53 8.13
C LEU A 76 22.92 -6.02 7.94
N PRO A 77 22.44 -6.91 8.82
CA PRO A 77 22.56 -8.35 8.66
C PRO A 77 22.00 -8.83 7.30
N SER A 78 22.57 -9.89 6.74
CA SER A 78 22.11 -10.45 5.45
C SER A 78 20.70 -11.05 5.53
N ASP A 79 20.28 -11.48 6.71
CA ASP A 79 18.94 -12.00 7.04
C ASP A 79 17.95 -10.88 7.42
N THR A 80 18.27 -9.62 7.13
CA THR A 80 17.35 -8.49 7.34
C THR A 80 16.06 -8.70 6.55
N ARG A 81 14.94 -8.83 7.26
CA ARG A 81 13.60 -9.01 6.67
C ARG A 81 12.80 -7.72 6.53
N SER A 82 13.16 -6.68 7.27
CA SER A 82 12.42 -5.41 7.27
C SER A 82 13.39 -4.24 7.39
N VAL A 83 13.17 -3.20 6.58
CA VAL A 83 13.88 -1.93 6.69
C VAL A 83 12.86 -0.81 6.82
N TYR A 84 12.99 -0.03 7.89
CA TYR A 84 12.30 1.24 8.05
C TYR A 84 13.31 2.38 8.12
N LEU A 85 13.28 3.25 7.11
CA LEU A 85 14.16 4.40 6.95
C LEU A 85 13.38 5.72 7.04
N MET A 86 13.82 6.61 7.93
CA MET A 86 13.35 7.98 8.01
C MET A 86 14.48 8.93 7.60
N GLY A 87 14.39 9.46 6.38
CA GLY A 87 15.43 10.29 5.79
C GLY A 87 16.62 9.48 5.26
N SER A 88 17.30 10.02 4.25
CA SER A 88 18.55 9.47 3.74
C SER A 88 19.36 10.56 3.06
N LYS A 89 20.68 10.48 3.21
CA LYS A 89 21.66 11.35 2.52
C LYS A 89 22.14 10.77 1.20
N SER A 90 21.76 9.52 0.90
CA SER A 90 22.16 8.82 -0.33
C SER A 90 21.27 9.23 -1.51
N ASP A 91 21.82 9.19 -2.71
CA ASP A 91 21.05 9.35 -3.95
C ASP A 91 20.37 8.04 -4.38
N ILE A 92 20.88 6.90 -3.92
CA ILE A 92 20.39 5.55 -4.24
C ILE A 92 20.21 4.77 -2.94
N LEU A 93 19.08 4.08 -2.81
CA LEU A 93 18.88 3.04 -1.79
C LEU A 93 19.00 1.68 -2.47
N ASP A 94 20.12 1.00 -2.25
CA ASP A 94 20.40 -0.30 -2.84
C ASP A 94 20.13 -1.42 -1.84
N PHE A 95 19.03 -2.15 -2.06
CA PHE A 95 18.62 -3.30 -1.29
C PHE A 95 18.95 -4.64 -1.98
N SER A 96 19.66 -4.63 -3.11
CA SER A 96 19.86 -5.81 -3.96
C SER A 96 20.52 -6.99 -3.25
N LYS A 97 21.28 -6.75 -2.17
CA LYS A 97 21.96 -7.76 -1.36
C LYS A 97 21.09 -8.49 -0.32
N PHE A 98 19.86 -8.03 -0.08
CA PHE A 98 19.01 -8.56 1.00
C PHE A 98 18.00 -9.58 0.45
N GLU A 99 18.44 -10.83 0.29
CA GLU A 99 17.63 -11.90 -0.32
C GLU A 99 16.40 -12.32 0.52
N GLN A 100 16.34 -11.92 1.79
CA GLN A 100 15.22 -12.20 2.70
C GLN A 100 14.36 -10.97 3.01
N LEU A 101 14.60 -9.84 2.30
CA LEU A 101 13.89 -8.59 2.57
C LEU A 101 12.43 -8.68 2.16
N GLU A 102 11.53 -8.61 3.13
CA GLU A 102 10.09 -8.69 2.91
C GLU A 102 9.40 -7.33 2.95
N LYS A 103 9.91 -6.39 3.75
CA LYS A 103 9.23 -5.12 4.02
C LYS A 103 10.21 -3.96 3.90
N VAL A 104 9.84 -2.97 3.11
CA VAL A 104 10.59 -1.72 2.97
C VAL A 104 9.64 -0.56 3.19
N PHE A 105 9.94 0.26 4.19
CA PHE A 105 9.25 1.52 4.41
C PHE A 105 10.25 2.66 4.44
N VAL A 106 10.05 3.65 3.57
CA VAL A 106 10.95 4.82 3.46
C VAL A 106 10.13 6.09 3.52
N VAL A 107 10.48 6.95 4.48
CA VAL A 107 9.79 8.22 4.73
C VAL A 107 10.79 9.36 4.65
N GLY A 108 10.47 10.42 3.91
CA GLY A 108 11.22 11.68 3.95
C GLY A 108 12.64 11.63 3.38
N ALA A 109 13.02 10.56 2.68
CA ALA A 109 14.31 10.43 2.00
C ALA A 109 14.32 11.24 0.69
N ARG A 110 14.13 12.56 0.79
CA ARG A 110 13.89 13.49 -0.34
C ARG A 110 15.04 13.58 -1.35
N LYS A 111 16.27 13.18 -0.99
CA LYS A 111 17.41 13.21 -1.91
C LYS A 111 17.47 11.98 -2.84
N VAL A 112 16.88 10.87 -2.40
CA VAL A 112 16.93 9.60 -3.13
C VAL A 112 16.21 9.73 -4.47
N LYS A 113 16.88 9.28 -5.53
CA LYS A 113 16.37 9.25 -6.90
C LYS A 113 16.04 7.85 -7.39
N SER A 114 16.72 6.83 -6.85
CA SER A 114 16.50 5.42 -7.23
C SER A 114 16.45 4.51 -6.01
N ILE A 115 15.57 3.52 -6.07
CA ILE A 115 15.55 2.37 -5.16
C ILE A 115 15.86 1.13 -6.00
N ILE A 116 16.79 0.29 -5.55
CA ILE A 116 17.08 -1.01 -6.18
C ILE A 116 16.60 -2.10 -5.23
N LEU A 117 15.59 -2.86 -5.61
CA LEU A 117 15.09 -3.99 -4.81
C LEU A 117 15.88 -5.28 -5.09
N PRO A 118 15.77 -6.31 -4.24
CA PRO A 118 16.38 -7.63 -4.46
C PRO A 118 16.05 -8.26 -5.82
N LYS A 119 16.93 -9.13 -6.29
CA LYS A 119 16.77 -9.82 -7.59
C LYS A 119 15.93 -11.11 -7.52
N ASN A 120 15.29 -11.37 -6.38
CA ASN A 120 14.43 -12.51 -6.11
C ASN A 120 13.07 -12.03 -5.56
N ASP A 121 12.02 -12.84 -5.74
CA ASP A 121 10.65 -12.52 -5.28
C ASP A 121 10.51 -12.66 -3.75
N CYS A 122 11.08 -11.71 -2.99
CA CYS A 122 11.02 -11.69 -1.53
C CYS A 122 10.25 -10.50 -0.94
N VAL A 123 10.20 -9.36 -1.63
CA VAL A 123 9.56 -8.13 -1.10
C VAL A 123 8.03 -8.23 -1.18
N LYS A 124 7.40 -8.32 -0.02
CA LYS A 124 5.94 -8.41 0.15
C LYS A 124 5.28 -7.04 0.34
N ALA A 125 6.03 -6.06 0.83
CA ALA A 125 5.52 -4.71 1.09
C ALA A 125 6.53 -3.62 0.77
N LEU A 126 6.07 -2.59 0.05
CA LEU A 126 6.81 -1.36 -0.20
C LEU A 126 5.94 -0.16 0.14
N GLY A 127 6.38 0.65 1.10
CA GLY A 127 5.80 1.95 1.39
C GLY A 127 6.82 3.06 1.17
N ILE A 128 6.41 4.08 0.42
CA ILE A 128 7.22 5.24 0.08
C ILE A 128 6.40 6.48 0.40
N SER A 129 6.89 7.32 1.31
CA SER A 129 6.26 8.59 1.65
C SER A 129 7.26 9.74 1.59
N SER A 130 6.84 10.87 1.03
CA SER A 130 7.64 12.11 1.01
C SER A 130 9.01 11.97 0.33
N MET A 131 9.12 11.09 -0.67
CA MET A 131 10.32 10.91 -1.50
C MET A 131 10.19 11.68 -2.82
N THR A 132 10.12 13.01 -2.73
CA THR A 132 9.74 13.91 -3.84
C THR A 132 10.73 13.96 -5.02
N ASN A 133 11.91 13.31 -4.91
CA ASN A 133 12.86 13.18 -6.01
C ASN A 133 13.02 11.73 -6.51
N LEU A 134 12.22 10.77 -6.01
CA LEU A 134 12.26 9.40 -6.49
C LEU A 134 11.77 9.34 -7.94
N GLU A 135 12.61 8.82 -8.82
CA GLU A 135 12.38 8.76 -10.27
C GLU A 135 12.24 7.31 -10.75
N LYS A 136 12.86 6.34 -10.07
CA LYS A 136 12.89 4.93 -10.49
C LYS A 136 12.89 3.96 -9.32
N ILE A 137 12.24 2.81 -9.51
CA ILE A 137 12.35 1.65 -8.64
C ILE A 137 12.75 0.45 -9.50
N GLU A 138 13.96 -0.06 -9.29
CA GLU A 138 14.51 -1.18 -10.04
C GLU A 138 14.07 -2.51 -9.42
N ASN A 139 13.90 -3.53 -10.26
CA ASN A 139 13.49 -4.89 -9.88
C ASN A 139 12.08 -5.03 -9.26
N ILE A 140 11.29 -3.96 -9.16
CA ILE A 140 9.95 -4.03 -8.56
C ILE A 140 9.04 -5.06 -9.21
N PHE A 141 9.12 -5.21 -10.54
CA PHE A 141 8.33 -6.18 -11.30
C PHE A 141 8.67 -7.65 -10.98
N ILE A 142 9.83 -7.94 -10.36
CA ILE A 142 10.23 -9.30 -9.96
C ILE A 142 9.39 -9.79 -8.78
N HIS A 143 8.91 -8.87 -7.94
CA HIS A 143 8.22 -9.21 -6.69
C HIS A 143 6.73 -9.54 -6.89
N LYS A 144 6.46 -10.60 -7.67
CA LYS A 144 5.09 -11.05 -7.99
C LYS A 144 4.28 -11.44 -6.75
N SER A 145 4.95 -11.75 -5.64
CA SER A 145 4.32 -12.02 -4.35
C SER A 145 3.96 -10.76 -3.54
N MET A 146 4.27 -9.55 -4.02
CA MET A 146 3.94 -8.31 -3.32
C MET A 146 2.43 -8.20 -3.03
N ARG A 147 2.09 -7.82 -1.80
CA ARG A 147 0.71 -7.68 -1.32
C ARG A 147 0.33 -6.24 -0.97
N TYR A 148 1.32 -5.41 -0.65
CA TYR A 148 1.10 -4.07 -0.14
C TYR A 148 2.02 -3.06 -0.84
N LEU A 149 1.42 -2.10 -1.54
CA LEU A 149 2.14 -1.03 -2.21
C LEU A 149 1.53 0.32 -1.86
N HIS A 150 2.35 1.23 -1.35
CA HIS A 150 1.91 2.55 -0.93
C HIS A 150 2.88 3.62 -1.42
N PHE A 151 2.33 4.59 -2.14
CA PHE A 151 3.01 5.80 -2.59
C PHE A 151 2.31 7.01 -2.01
N ASP A 152 3.07 7.88 -1.36
CA ASP A 152 2.56 9.08 -0.73
C ASP A 152 3.44 10.31 -1.04
N SER A 153 2.76 11.43 -1.27
CA SER A 153 3.30 12.79 -1.29
C SER A 153 4.19 13.11 -2.49
N ASN A 154 3.53 13.42 -3.62
CA ASN A 154 4.08 14.03 -4.83
C ASN A 154 5.41 13.45 -5.32
N LEU A 155 5.42 12.15 -5.60
CA LEU A 155 6.56 11.49 -6.21
C LEU A 155 6.81 12.04 -7.63
N LYS A 156 8.08 12.07 -8.03
CA LYS A 156 8.48 12.31 -9.43
C LYS A 156 8.39 11.07 -10.31
N LEU A 157 8.11 9.91 -9.71
CA LEU A 157 7.89 8.65 -10.40
C LEU A 157 6.71 8.81 -11.37
N SER A 158 6.99 8.67 -12.66
CA SER A 158 6.01 8.86 -13.73
C SER A 158 5.50 7.57 -14.37
N ASP A 159 6.21 6.46 -14.15
CA ASP A 159 5.87 5.15 -14.71
C ASP A 159 5.37 4.22 -13.59
N PHE A 160 4.11 3.79 -13.73
CA PHE A 160 3.44 2.84 -12.84
C PHE A 160 3.06 1.54 -13.56
N TYR A 161 3.47 1.32 -14.81
CA TYR A 161 3.07 0.13 -15.58
C TYR A 161 3.58 -1.18 -15.00
N PHE A 162 4.61 -1.15 -14.15
CA PHE A 162 5.03 -2.32 -13.39
C PHE A 162 3.92 -2.88 -12.48
N ILE A 163 2.90 -2.09 -12.12
CA ILE A 163 1.77 -2.54 -11.28
C ILE A 163 0.90 -3.56 -12.03
N ARG A 164 0.83 -3.50 -13.36
CA ARG A 164 0.12 -4.47 -14.20
C ARG A 164 0.59 -5.90 -14.00
N ASP A 165 1.83 -6.00 -13.52
CA ASP A 165 2.62 -7.19 -13.33
C ASP A 165 2.56 -7.69 -11.87
N LEU A 166 1.91 -6.95 -10.96
CA LEU A 166 1.79 -7.24 -9.53
C LEU A 166 0.34 -7.65 -9.19
N ASN A 167 -0.15 -8.71 -9.82
CA ASN A 167 -1.56 -9.13 -9.71
C ASN A 167 -2.01 -9.55 -8.31
N ARG A 168 -1.07 -9.85 -7.39
CA ARG A 168 -1.37 -10.27 -6.01
C ARG A 168 -1.45 -9.10 -5.02
N LEU A 169 -1.36 -7.86 -5.49
CA LEU A 169 -1.55 -6.69 -4.63
C LEU A 169 -2.95 -6.71 -4.03
N ILE A 170 -3.04 -6.50 -2.72
CA ILE A 170 -4.30 -6.40 -1.98
C ILE A 170 -4.58 -4.94 -1.63
N TYR A 171 -3.51 -4.20 -1.32
CA TYR A 171 -3.57 -2.79 -1.01
C TYR A 171 -2.70 -2.00 -1.97
N LEU A 172 -3.29 -0.98 -2.60
CA LEU A 172 -2.61 0.00 -3.43
C LEU A 172 -3.04 1.41 -3.05
N SER A 173 -2.08 2.31 -2.87
CA SER A 173 -2.34 3.70 -2.51
C SER A 173 -1.42 4.65 -3.26
N PHE A 174 -2.00 5.78 -3.67
CA PHE A 174 -1.30 6.89 -4.33
C PHE A 174 -1.56 8.23 -3.64
N THR A 175 -1.87 8.20 -2.35
CA THR A 175 -2.30 9.38 -1.60
C THR A 175 -1.41 10.60 -1.84
N ALA A 176 -2.02 11.76 -2.07
CA ALA A 176 -1.34 13.02 -2.35
C ALA A 176 -0.40 13.01 -3.58
N ASN A 177 -0.62 12.12 -4.55
CA ASN A 177 0.04 12.18 -5.88
C ASN A 177 -0.91 12.80 -6.91
N LYS A 178 -0.67 14.08 -7.26
CA LYS A 178 -1.57 14.88 -8.13
C LYS A 178 -1.28 14.74 -9.63
N LYS A 179 -0.32 13.91 -10.03
CA LYS A 179 0.13 13.72 -11.42
C LYS A 179 0.11 12.24 -11.82
N LEU A 180 -0.90 11.49 -11.37
CA LEU A 180 -1.07 10.11 -11.80
C LEU A 180 -1.53 10.06 -13.27
N PRO A 181 -1.04 9.06 -14.05
CA PRO A 181 -1.61 8.75 -15.35
C PRO A 181 -3.01 8.12 -15.19
N GLU A 182 -3.66 7.82 -16.32
CA GLU A 182 -4.90 7.02 -16.32
C GLU A 182 -4.65 5.63 -15.70
N LEU A 183 -5.71 4.98 -15.19
CA LEU A 183 -5.60 3.69 -14.48
C LEU A 183 -5.33 2.47 -15.37
N ASP A 184 -4.91 2.66 -16.62
CA ASP A 184 -4.63 1.58 -17.57
C ASP A 184 -3.40 0.72 -17.19
N PHE A 185 -2.62 1.17 -16.21
CA PHE A 185 -1.52 0.43 -15.60
C PHE A 185 -1.97 -0.64 -14.58
N ILE A 186 -3.26 -0.72 -14.22
CA ILE A 186 -3.80 -1.77 -13.33
C ILE A 186 -4.46 -2.86 -14.17
N ASN A 187 -4.05 -4.11 -13.96
CA ASN A 187 -4.67 -5.26 -14.62
C ASN A 187 -6.08 -5.51 -14.05
N GLN A 188 -7.05 -5.84 -14.92
CA GLN A 188 -8.41 -6.18 -14.51
C GLN A 188 -8.48 -7.45 -13.64
N ASP A 189 -7.52 -8.36 -13.79
CA ASP A 189 -7.44 -9.61 -13.02
C ASP A 189 -6.70 -9.42 -11.68
N SER A 190 -6.44 -8.17 -11.29
CA SER A 190 -5.76 -7.84 -10.04
C SER A 190 -6.58 -8.26 -8.81
N GLU A 191 -5.87 -8.68 -7.77
CA GLU A 191 -6.41 -9.01 -6.45
C GLU A 191 -6.63 -7.78 -5.55
N ILE A 192 -6.52 -6.55 -6.08
CA ILE A 192 -6.67 -5.32 -5.27
C ILE A 192 -8.04 -5.30 -4.59
N ARG A 193 -8.02 -5.24 -3.25
CA ARG A 193 -9.20 -5.10 -2.38
C ARG A 193 -9.36 -3.67 -1.87
N PHE A 194 -8.25 -2.99 -1.60
CA PHE A 194 -8.20 -1.59 -1.16
C PHE A 194 -7.46 -0.73 -2.17
N LEU A 195 -8.10 0.37 -2.56
CA LEU A 195 -7.51 1.35 -3.46
C LEU A 195 -7.69 2.76 -2.89
N ASP A 196 -6.58 3.49 -2.75
CA ASP A 196 -6.57 4.82 -2.13
C ASP A 196 -6.07 5.91 -3.09
N PHE A 197 -6.93 6.89 -3.34
CA PHE A 197 -6.74 8.02 -4.22
C PHE A 197 -6.97 9.37 -3.54
N VAL A 198 -6.87 9.43 -2.20
CA VAL A 198 -6.97 10.70 -1.47
C VAL A 198 -5.99 11.73 -2.04
N ASP A 199 -6.49 12.94 -2.33
CA ASP A 199 -5.72 14.07 -2.88
C ASP A 199 -4.98 13.78 -4.21
N THR A 200 -5.58 12.97 -5.08
CA THR A 200 -5.06 12.68 -6.42
C THR A 200 -5.86 13.37 -7.54
N ASN A 201 -5.38 13.27 -8.78
CA ASN A 201 -6.05 13.76 -9.98
C ASN A 201 -6.88 12.69 -10.72
N ILE A 202 -7.00 11.48 -10.18
CA ILE A 202 -7.46 10.34 -10.99
C ILE A 202 -8.91 10.49 -11.47
N PHE A 203 -9.78 11.12 -10.69
CA PHE A 203 -11.18 11.33 -11.07
C PHE A 203 -11.39 12.48 -12.08
N LYS A 204 -10.32 13.09 -12.59
CA LYS A 204 -10.39 14.00 -13.74
C LYS A 204 -10.46 13.26 -15.08
N TYR A 205 -10.02 11.99 -15.11
CA TYR A 205 -10.10 11.17 -16.31
C TYR A 205 -11.48 10.54 -16.44
N PRO A 206 -12.18 10.69 -17.58
CA PRO A 206 -13.48 10.05 -17.80
C PRO A 206 -13.42 8.52 -17.74
N SER A 207 -12.29 7.92 -18.09
CA SER A 207 -12.05 6.47 -18.13
C SER A 207 -11.92 5.82 -16.74
N THR A 208 -11.67 6.60 -15.69
CA THR A 208 -11.39 6.08 -14.34
C THR A 208 -12.47 5.14 -13.81
N ILE A 209 -13.74 5.48 -14.01
CA ILE A 209 -14.86 4.65 -13.53
C ILE A 209 -14.91 3.32 -14.28
N GLU A 210 -14.68 3.33 -15.59
CA GLU A 210 -14.66 2.11 -16.41
C GLU A 210 -13.51 1.18 -16.05
N TYR A 211 -12.36 1.72 -15.64
CA TYR A 211 -11.27 0.91 -15.08
C TYR A 211 -11.65 0.31 -13.73
N LEU A 212 -12.22 1.12 -12.82
CA LEU A 212 -12.62 0.65 -11.48
C LEU A 212 -13.67 -0.47 -11.55
N LYS A 213 -14.64 -0.38 -12.48
CA LYS A 213 -15.66 -1.42 -12.72
C LYS A 213 -15.06 -2.77 -13.10
N LYS A 214 -13.89 -2.78 -13.75
CA LYS A 214 -13.22 -4.02 -14.16
C LYS A 214 -12.50 -4.71 -13.01
N LEU A 215 -12.22 -4.01 -11.90
CA LEU A 215 -11.58 -4.56 -10.71
C LEU A 215 -12.59 -5.33 -9.85
N LYS A 216 -12.87 -6.58 -10.24
CA LYS A 216 -13.89 -7.45 -9.60
C LYS A 216 -13.67 -7.68 -8.11
N ASN A 217 -12.42 -7.57 -7.68
CA ASN A 217 -12.00 -7.80 -6.30
C ASN A 217 -12.06 -6.53 -5.45
N LEU A 218 -12.27 -5.35 -6.02
CA LEU A 218 -12.30 -4.11 -5.25
C LEU A 218 -13.42 -4.16 -4.21
N ARG A 219 -13.10 -3.81 -2.95
CA ARG A 219 -14.06 -3.77 -1.83
C ARG A 219 -14.07 -2.45 -1.11
N PHE A 220 -12.96 -1.73 -1.14
CA PHE A 220 -12.84 -0.45 -0.49
C PHE A 220 -12.11 0.56 -1.36
N LEU A 221 -12.72 1.74 -1.53
CA LEU A 221 -12.19 2.84 -2.33
C LEU A 221 -12.22 4.13 -1.52
N THR A 222 -11.06 4.76 -1.37
CA THR A 222 -10.95 6.13 -0.86
C THR A 222 -10.67 7.09 -2.00
N THR A 223 -11.52 8.09 -2.16
CA THR A 223 -11.50 8.99 -3.33
C THR A 223 -10.89 10.36 -3.04
N GLY A 224 -10.87 10.79 -1.77
CA GLY A 224 -10.48 12.14 -1.37
C GLY A 224 -11.48 13.19 -1.84
N THR A 225 -10.99 14.25 -2.48
CA THR A 225 -11.80 15.38 -2.96
C THR A 225 -12.57 15.04 -4.24
N THR A 226 -13.60 14.20 -4.15
CA THR A 226 -14.65 14.04 -5.17
C THR A 226 -15.88 14.85 -4.79
N ASN A 227 -16.53 15.52 -5.73
CA ASN A 227 -17.79 16.22 -5.43
C ASN A 227 -18.97 15.24 -5.26
N GLU A 228 -20.11 15.73 -4.76
CA GLU A 228 -21.30 14.91 -4.48
C GLU A 228 -21.79 14.12 -5.70
N LYS A 229 -21.87 14.76 -6.88
CA LYS A 229 -22.29 14.09 -8.12
C LYS A 229 -21.34 12.95 -8.52
N GLN A 230 -20.04 13.15 -8.38
CA GLN A 230 -19.04 12.11 -8.63
C GLN A 230 -19.18 10.95 -7.64
N ARG A 231 -19.44 11.25 -6.35
CA ARG A 231 -19.66 10.21 -5.33
C ARG A 231 -20.92 9.40 -5.62
N GLU A 232 -22.02 10.05 -5.98
CA GLU A 232 -23.26 9.36 -6.38
C GLU A 232 -23.05 8.45 -7.59
N LEU A 233 -22.32 8.92 -8.59
CA LEU A 233 -21.96 8.12 -9.76
C LEU A 233 -21.11 6.90 -9.36
N LEU A 234 -20.08 7.09 -8.52
CA LEU A 234 -19.24 5.99 -8.05
C LEU A 234 -20.07 4.96 -7.26
N ARG A 235 -20.98 5.38 -6.38
CA ARG A 235 -21.86 4.46 -5.63
C ARG A 235 -22.80 3.68 -6.54
N THR A 236 -23.25 4.29 -7.63
CA THR A 236 -24.15 3.67 -8.60
C THR A 236 -23.42 2.63 -9.47
N GLU A 237 -22.22 3.00 -9.93
CA GLU A 237 -21.42 2.20 -10.87
C GLU A 237 -20.59 1.10 -10.18
N LEU A 238 -20.11 1.34 -8.96
CA LEU A 238 -19.25 0.42 -8.20
C LEU A 238 -20.03 -0.32 -7.11
N LYS A 239 -21.06 -1.06 -7.52
CA LYS A 239 -21.90 -1.82 -6.58
C LYS A 239 -21.06 -2.81 -5.76
N GLY A 240 -21.26 -2.81 -4.45
CA GLY A 240 -20.54 -3.69 -3.51
C GLY A 240 -19.20 -3.15 -3.04
N VAL A 241 -18.72 -2.03 -3.60
CA VAL A 241 -17.53 -1.32 -3.10
C VAL A 241 -17.96 -0.33 -2.00
N CYS A 242 -17.34 -0.41 -0.84
CA CYS A 242 -17.46 0.62 0.19
C CYS A 242 -16.62 1.83 -0.20
N ILE A 243 -17.26 2.98 -0.34
CA ILE A 243 -16.63 4.24 -0.71
C ILE A 243 -16.59 5.13 0.53
N ARG A 244 -15.41 5.69 0.84
CA ARG A 244 -15.28 6.69 1.90
C ARG A 244 -16.02 7.97 1.51
N ASP A 245 -16.94 8.38 2.37
CA ASP A 245 -17.48 9.74 2.40
C ASP A 245 -16.62 10.58 3.35
N ASP A 246 -16.37 11.81 2.93
CA ASP A 246 -15.65 12.87 3.65
C ASP A 246 -16.35 13.28 4.96
#